data_AF-A0A9D8ANR8-F1
#
_entry.id   AF-A0A9D8ANR8-F1
#
_cell.length_a   1.000
_cell.length_b   1.000
_cell.length_c   1.000
_cell.angle_alpha   90.00
_cell.angle_beta   90.00
_cell.angle_gamma   90.00
#
_symmetry.space_group_name_H-M   'P 1'
#
loop_
_entity.id
_entity.type
_entity.pdbx_description
1 polymer ?
#
loop_
_entity_poly.entity_id
_entity_poly.type
_entity_poly.pdbx_seq_one_letter_code
_entity_poly.pdbx_strand_id
1 'polypeptide(L)' 'MKTELFPMIAKANLSRTILVTIFLILSINVFFCINSAYAQQGCTADFIADQTSGCAPLQVTFSDKSQPNFTTLHTQPQ' A
#
# COMPACT_ATOMS: atom_id res chain seq x y z
N MET A 1 -10.44 33.05 47.47
CA MET A 1 -9.65 33.18 46.22
C MET A 1 -8.89 31.88 45.93
N LYS A 2 -9.57 30.79 45.55
CA LYS A 2 -8.95 29.51 45.12
C LYS A 2 -9.72 28.80 43.98
N THR A 3 -10.75 29.42 43.43
CA THR A 3 -11.70 28.76 42.52
C THR A 3 -11.23 28.71 41.06
N GLU A 4 -10.27 29.54 40.66
CA GLU A 4 -9.80 29.59 39.25
C GLU A 4 -8.51 28.78 39.00
N LEU A 5 -7.76 28.40 40.04
CA LEU A 5 -6.44 27.75 39.85
C LEU A 5 -6.55 26.27 39.43
N PHE A 6 -7.54 25.54 39.97
CA PHE A 6 -7.81 24.15 39.60
C PHE A 6 -8.27 23.96 38.15
N PRO A 7 -9.23 24.75 37.60
CA PRO A 7 -9.61 24.61 36.20
C PRO A 7 -8.49 25.05 35.23
N MET A 8 -7.62 25.99 35.61
CA MET A 8 -6.51 26.46 34.76
C MET A 8 -5.40 25.41 34.58
N ILE A 9 -5.00 24.72 35.64
CA ILE A 9 -3.98 23.65 35.58
C ILE A 9 -4.52 22.44 34.80
N ALA A 10 -5.80 22.09 34.99
CA ALA A 10 -6.45 21.03 34.24
C ALA A 10 -6.53 21.34 32.73
N LYS A 11 -6.86 22.59 32.36
CA LYS A 11 -6.98 23.02 30.94
C LYS A 11 -5.63 23.14 30.23
N ALA A 12 -4.58 23.57 30.94
CA ALA A 12 -3.21 23.60 30.42
C ALA A 12 -2.67 22.19 30.12
N ASN A 13 -2.98 21.20 30.97
CA ASN A 13 -2.60 19.81 30.74
C ASN A 13 -3.49 19.15 29.67
N LEU A 14 -4.78 19.49 29.63
CA LEU A 14 -5.71 19.01 28.60
C LEU A 14 -5.29 19.45 27.19
N SER A 15 -4.88 20.72 27.01
CA SER A 15 -4.38 21.20 25.72
C SER A 15 -3.11 20.47 25.27
N ARG A 16 -2.21 20.13 26.20
CA ARG A 16 -0.98 19.40 25.88
C ARG A 16 -1.26 17.95 25.53
N THR A 17 -2.16 17.29 26.27
CA THR A 17 -2.60 15.93 25.96
C THR A 17 -3.31 15.85 24.60
N ILE A 18 -4.20 16.80 24.29
CA ILE A 18 -4.91 16.86 23.00
C ILE A 18 -3.94 17.08 21.82
N LEU A 19 -2.97 17.98 21.96
CA LEU A 19 -1.99 18.24 20.91
C LEU A 19 -1.10 17.01 20.63
N VAL A 20 -0.70 16.29 21.69
CA VAL A 20 0.10 15.07 21.58
C VAL A 20 -0.71 13.93 20.94
N THR A 21 -1.97 13.74 21.32
CA THR A 21 -2.80 12.66 20.73
C THR A 21 -3.12 12.93 19.27
N ILE A 22 -3.41 14.17 18.87
CA ILE A 22 -3.61 14.52 17.46
C ILE A 22 -2.34 14.24 16.65
N PHE A 23 -1.16 14.63 17.15
CA PHE A 23 0.10 14.38 16.47
C PHE A 23 0.38 12.88 16.31
N LEU A 24 0.12 12.08 17.34
CA LEU A 24 0.28 10.62 17.29
C LEU A 24 -0.71 9.95 16.34
N ILE A 25 -1.98 10.40 16.31
CA ILE A 25 -2.98 9.87 15.38
C ILE A 25 -2.59 10.19 13.93
N LEU A 26 -2.16 11.43 13.66
CA LEU A 26 -1.73 11.83 12.32
C LEU A 26 -0.49 11.05 11.86
N SER A 27 0.50 10.84 12.74
CA SER A 27 1.70 10.08 12.40
C SER A 27 1.43 8.59 12.17
N ILE A 28 0.55 7.97 12.96
CA ILE A 28 0.13 6.57 12.78
C ILE A 28 -0.60 6.38 11.45
N ASN A 29 -1.50 7.29 11.08
CA ASN A 29 -2.21 7.22 9.80
C ASN A 29 -1.25 7.37 8.61
N VAL A 30 -0.31 8.32 8.66
CA VAL A 30 0.72 8.50 7.62
C VAL A 30 1.60 7.27 7.49
N PHE A 31 2.05 6.69 8.61
CA PHE A 31 2.85 5.47 8.61
C PHE A 31 2.09 4.29 7.99
N PHE A 32 0.83 4.07 8.36
CA PHE A 32 0.01 3.00 7.81
C PHE A 32 -0.24 3.20 6.29
N CYS A 33 -0.55 4.43 5.85
CA CYS A 33 -0.75 4.75 4.45
C CYS A 33 0.50 4.47 3.59
N ILE A 34 1.68 4.88 4.05
CA ILE A 34 2.93 4.68 3.30
C ILE A 34 3.26 3.19 3.14
N ASN A 35 3.05 2.38 4.18
CA ASN A 35 3.29 0.93 4.10
C ASN A 35 2.27 0.20 3.20
N SER A 36 1.04 0.70 3.09
CA SER A 36 0.02 0.11 2.21
C SER A 36 0.24 0.36 0.71
N ALA A 37 1.13 1.29 0.35
CA ALA A 37 1.42 1.64 -1.05
C ALA A 37 2.43 0.68 -1.72
N TYR A 38 3.06 -0.23 -0.97
CA TYR A 38 3.88 -1.32 -1.53
C TYR A 38 2.98 -2.45 -2.06
N ALA A 39 2.10 -2.13 -3.00
CA ALA A 39 1.47 -3.17 -3.82
C ALA A 39 2.58 -3.81 -4.66
N GLN A 40 2.80 -5.11 -4.44
CA GLN A 40 3.78 -5.89 -5.19
C GLN A 40 3.43 -5.77 -6.68
N GLN A 41 4.33 -5.20 -7.45
CA GLN A 41 4.24 -5.13 -8.92
C GLN A 41 4.25 -6.59 -9.41
N GLY A 42 3.07 -7.16 -9.59
CA GLY A 42 2.90 -8.56 -9.98
C GLY A 42 3.19 -8.74 -11.46
N CYS A 43 3.65 -9.93 -11.85
CA CYS A 43 3.74 -10.32 -13.25
C CYS A 43 2.36 -10.24 -13.91
N THR A 44 2.31 -9.82 -15.17
CA THR A 44 1.09 -9.91 -15.98
C THR A 44 1.12 -11.24 -16.71
N ALA A 45 0.24 -12.17 -16.35
CA ALA A 45 0.11 -13.43 -17.08
C ALA A 45 -0.70 -13.21 -18.37
N ASP A 46 -0.21 -13.72 -19.49
CA ASP A 46 -0.86 -13.60 -20.80
C ASP A 46 -0.52 -14.82 -21.68
N PHE A 47 -1.52 -15.35 -22.38
CA PHE A 47 -1.38 -16.52 -23.26
C PHE A 47 -2.27 -16.35 -24.48
N ILE A 48 -1.74 -16.74 -25.65
CA ILE A 48 -2.48 -16.69 -26.91
C ILE A 48 -2.53 -18.07 -27.56
N ALA A 49 -3.63 -18.38 -28.23
CA ALA A 49 -3.78 -19.53 -29.10
C ALA A 49 -3.70 -19.08 -30.57
N ASP A 50 -3.09 -19.89 -31.42
CA ASP A 50 -3.09 -19.67 -32.88
C ASP A 50 -4.49 -19.81 -33.50
N GLN A 51 -5.30 -20.73 -32.98
CA GLN A 51 -6.67 -20.99 -33.40
C GLN A 51 -7.56 -21.33 -32.21
N THR A 52 -8.78 -20.79 -32.18
CA THR A 52 -9.79 -21.06 -31.13
C THR A 52 -11.05 -21.73 -31.67
N SER A 53 -11.09 -22.01 -32.98
CA SER A 53 -12.20 -22.69 -33.64
C SER A 53 -11.73 -23.44 -34.88
N GLY A 54 -12.46 -24.48 -35.28
CA GLY A 54 -12.16 -25.34 -36.41
C GLY A 54 -12.85 -26.70 -36.32
N CYS A 55 -12.68 -27.54 -37.33
CA CYS A 55 -13.21 -28.91 -37.35
C CYS A 55 -12.25 -29.88 -36.65
N ALA A 56 -12.80 -30.95 -36.06
CA ALA A 56 -11.99 -31.95 -35.36
C ALA A 56 -11.29 -32.94 -36.33
N PRO A 57 -10.05 -33.39 -36.04
CA PRO A 57 -9.18 -32.91 -34.96
C PRO A 57 -8.57 -31.54 -35.30
N LEU A 58 -8.65 -30.60 -34.36
CA LEU A 58 -8.01 -29.29 -34.48
C LEU A 58 -6.71 -29.27 -33.69
N GLN A 59 -5.59 -29.06 -34.39
CA GLN A 59 -4.30 -28.81 -33.75
C GLN A 59 -4.21 -27.33 -33.37
N VAL A 60 -3.91 -27.04 -32.10
CA VAL A 60 -3.80 -25.68 -31.55
C VAL A 60 -2.44 -25.54 -30.87
N THR A 61 -1.77 -24.43 -31.15
CA THR A 61 -0.50 -24.03 -30.53
C THR A 61 -0.75 -22.88 -29.57
N PHE A 62 -0.35 -23.05 -28.31
CA PHE A 62 -0.39 -21.98 -27.30
C PHE A 62 0.97 -21.32 -27.17
N SER A 63 0.99 -19.99 -27.07
CA SER A 63 2.19 -19.19 -26.81
C SER A 63 2.04 -18.37 -25.53
N ASP A 64 3.06 -18.43 -24.67
CA ASP A 64 3.18 -17.59 -23.47
C ASP A 64 3.63 -16.17 -23.87
N LYS A 65 2.87 -15.17 -23.40
CA LYS A 65 3.12 -13.73 -23.57
C LYS A 65 3.22 -13.00 -22.24
N SER A 66 3.40 -13.73 -21.15
CA SER A 66 3.53 -13.18 -19.82
C SER A 66 4.67 -12.15 -19.72
N GLN A 67 4.41 -11.08 -18.96
CA GLN A 67 5.34 -9.98 -18.75
C GLN A 67 5.81 -9.97 -17.29
N PRO A 68 7.12 -10.15 -17.04
CA PRO A 68 7.66 -9.94 -15.71
C PRO A 68 7.56 -8.46 -15.36
N ASN A 69 7.12 -8.18 -14.16
CA ASN A 69 7.03 -6.82 -13.67
C ASN A 69 8.23 -6.57 -12.76
N PHE A 70 9.28 -5.98 -13.33
CA PHE A 70 10.50 -5.70 -12.60
C PHE A 70 10.32 -4.42 -11.79
N THR A 71 9.99 -4.53 -10.50
CA THR A 71 10.21 -3.42 -9.56
C THR A 71 11.70 -3.30 -9.33
N THR A 72 12.28 -2.20 -9.79
CA THR A 72 13.69 -1.88 -9.58
C THR A 72 13.97 -1.52 -8.13
N LEU A 73 14.11 -2.53 -7.27
CA LEU A 73 14.85 -2.44 -6.00
C LEU A 73 15.70 -3.70 -5.79
N HIS A 74 16.58 -3.98 -6.73
CA HIS A 74 17.78 -4.75 -6.46
C HIS A 74 18.92 -4.25 -7.34
N THR A 75 19.62 -3.21 -6.89
CA THR A 75 21.00 -2.99 -7.34
C THR A 75 21.85 -4.12 -6.76
N GLN A 76 21.94 -5.24 -7.47
CA GLN A 76 23.05 -6.17 -7.26
C GLN A 76 24.19 -5.71 -8.18
N PRO A 77 25.34 -5.25 -7.66
CA PRO A 77 26.50 -5.04 -8.50
C PRO A 77 26.89 -6.42 -9.08
N GLN A 78 27.00 -6.47 -10.41
CA GLN A 78 27.77 -7.50 -11.10
C GLN A 78 29.25 -7.31 -10.76
#